data_AF-A0A260MAE6-F1
#
_entry.id   AF-A0A260MAE6-F1
#
_cell.length_a   1.000
_cell.length_b   1.000
_cell.length_c   1.000
_cell.angle_alpha   90.00
_cell.angle_beta   90.00
_cell.angle_gamma   90.00
#
_symmetry.space_group_name_H-M   'P 1'
#
loop_
_entity.id
_entity.type
_entity.pdbx_description
1 polymer ?
#
loop_
_entity_poly.entity_id
_entity_poly.type
_entity_poly.pdbx_seq_one_letter_code
_entity_poly.pdbx_strand_id
1 'polypeptide(L)'
;MPIRTVAHSVIRWTDIDGVRRESLFGDVVDFPDAVVEKFERHGAFAPDVDDVVEPEDVVLSGALAERLGLPADADQASILAALDDALAVDPAAEPVVPEPVSETQPVATTVEPAPAPKSDPAKPKPTDLVKVWEDYAVEKGFDRKEAEKMSKTDLIAALS
;
A
#
# COMPACT_ATOMS: atom_id res chain seq x y z
N MET A 1 -17.85 17.86 4.73
CA MET A 1 -17.09 17.00 3.82
C MET A 1 -17.06 15.61 4.47
N PRO A 2 -17.21 14.54 3.71
CA PRO A 2 -17.16 13.16 4.23
C PRO A 2 -15.74 12.76 4.63
N ILE A 3 -15.58 12.27 5.85
CA ILE A 3 -14.34 11.64 6.33
C ILE A 3 -14.36 10.17 5.88
N ARG A 4 -13.31 9.72 5.20
CA ARG A 4 -13.18 8.34 4.73
C ARG A 4 -11.81 7.77 5.09
N THR A 5 -11.78 6.47 5.36
CA THR A 5 -10.53 5.71 5.50
C THR A 5 -10.12 5.19 4.14
N VAL A 6 -8.86 5.41 3.76
CA VAL A 6 -8.31 4.94 2.49
C VAL A 6 -8.02 3.44 2.56
N ALA A 7 -8.63 2.62 1.69
CA ALA A 7 -8.36 1.18 1.58
C ALA A 7 -7.38 0.82 0.46
N HIS A 8 -6.94 1.80 -0.33
CA HIS A 8 -5.96 1.60 -1.40
C HIS A 8 -4.55 2.04 -0.99
N SER A 9 -3.51 1.52 -1.65
CA SER A 9 -2.11 1.81 -1.30
C SER A 9 -1.77 3.30 -1.38
N VAL A 10 -2.34 4.01 -2.37
CA VAL A 10 -2.22 5.47 -2.57
C VAL A 10 -3.50 5.96 -3.26
N ILE A 11 -4.08 7.05 -2.75
CA ILE A 11 -5.09 7.85 -3.45
C ILE A 11 -4.54 9.24 -3.68
N ARG A 12 -4.72 9.76 -4.90
CA ARG A 12 -4.34 11.13 -5.28
C ARG A 12 -5.55 11.88 -5.79
N TRP A 13 -5.84 13.04 -5.19
CA TRP A 13 -6.95 13.88 -5.62
C TRP A 13 -6.53 15.34 -5.72
N THR A 14 -7.34 16.10 -6.45
CA THR A 14 -7.25 17.56 -6.46
C THR A 14 -8.27 18.08 -5.47
N ASP A 15 -7.81 18.81 -4.46
CA ASP A 15 -8.65 19.39 -3.43
C ASP A 15 -9.45 20.59 -3.98
N ILE A 16 -10.38 21.14 -3.19
CA ILE A 16 -11.21 22.27 -3.63
C ILE A 16 -10.36 23.53 -3.92
N ASP A 17 -9.20 23.62 -3.26
CA ASP A 17 -8.20 24.67 -3.48
C ASP A 17 -7.39 24.48 -4.78
N GLY A 18 -7.64 23.42 -5.56
CA GLY A 18 -6.86 23.07 -6.76
C GLY A 18 -5.51 22.41 -6.45
N VAL A 19 -5.18 22.22 -5.18
CA VAL A 19 -3.93 21.59 -4.74
C VAL A 19 -4.05 20.07 -4.86
N ARG A 20 -3.02 19.43 -5.42
CA ARG A 20 -2.94 17.97 -5.44
C ARG A 20 -2.55 17.46 -4.06
N ARG A 21 -3.35 16.57 -3.52
CA ARG A 21 -3.10 15.87 -2.26
C ARG A 21 -2.98 14.38 -2.52
N GLU A 22 -2.26 13.70 -1.65
CA GLU A 22 -2.16 12.25 -1.64
C GLU A 22 -2.33 11.72 -0.22
N SER A 23 -2.96 10.55 -0.12
CA SER A 23 -3.15 9.79 1.11
C SER A 23 -2.79 8.35 0.88
N LEU A 24 -2.30 7.71 1.93
CA LEU A 24 -1.85 6.32 1.92
C LEU A 24 -2.94 5.40 2.47
N PHE A 25 -2.72 4.10 2.35
CA PHE A 25 -3.57 3.10 2.98
C PHE A 25 -3.71 3.34 4.49
N GLY A 26 -4.94 3.29 5.00
CA GLY A 26 -5.28 3.45 6.41
C GLY A 26 -5.42 4.90 6.87
N ASP A 27 -5.12 5.89 6.01
CA ASP A 27 -5.26 7.29 6.35
C ASP A 27 -6.75 7.69 6.43
N VAL A 28 -7.11 8.44 7.47
CA VAL A 28 -8.45 8.95 7.70
C VAL A 28 -8.47 10.40 7.29
N VAL A 29 -9.07 10.69 6.13
CA VAL A 29 -9.00 12.01 5.52
C VAL A 29 -10.39 12.51 5.17
N ASP A 30 -10.57 13.82 5.31
CA ASP A 30 -11.75 14.54 4.88
C ASP A 30 -11.65 14.79 3.37
N PHE A 31 -12.59 14.23 2.61
CA PHE A 31 -12.60 14.30 1.14
C PHE A 31 -13.76 15.17 0.64
N PRO A 32 -13.58 15.90 -0.47
CA PRO A 32 -14.70 16.52 -1.16
C PRO A 32 -15.69 15.47 -1.70
N ASP A 33 -17.00 15.74 -1.67
CA ASP A 33 -18.02 14.82 -2.18
C ASP A 33 -17.77 14.35 -3.63
N ALA A 34 -17.33 15.26 -4.51
CA ALA A 34 -16.99 14.92 -5.90
C ALA A 34 -15.80 13.95 -6.02
N VAL A 35 -14.89 13.97 -5.04
CA VAL A 35 -13.76 13.05 -4.95
C VAL A 35 -14.24 11.72 -4.41
N VAL A 36 -15.08 11.72 -3.38
CA VAL A 36 -15.66 10.49 -2.83
C VAL A 36 -16.45 9.73 -3.90
N GLU A 37 -17.37 10.37 -4.61
CA GLU A 37 -18.18 9.70 -5.66
C GLU A 37 -17.30 9.04 -6.73
N LYS A 38 -16.21 9.73 -7.11
CA LYS A 38 -15.27 9.22 -8.11
C LYS A 38 -14.51 7.99 -7.61
N PHE A 39 -14.00 8.03 -6.38
CA PHE A 39 -13.13 6.99 -5.83
C PHE A 39 -13.90 5.82 -5.19
N GLU A 40 -15.14 6.04 -4.76
CA GLU A 40 -16.04 5.01 -4.23
C GLU A 40 -16.42 4.00 -5.32
N ARG A 41 -16.66 4.47 -6.56
CA ARG A 41 -16.85 3.59 -7.74
C ARG A 41 -15.68 2.65 -8.00
N HIS A 42 -14.48 3.01 -7.53
CA HIS A 42 -13.27 2.22 -7.68
C HIS A 42 -12.89 1.41 -6.43
N GLY A 43 -13.73 1.42 -5.38
CA GLY A 43 -13.46 0.72 -4.13
C GLY A 43 -12.23 1.25 -3.39
N ALA A 44 -11.94 2.55 -3.51
CA ALA A 44 -10.72 3.13 -2.96
C ALA A 44 -10.81 3.38 -1.45
N PHE A 45 -12.01 3.46 -0.90
CA PHE A 45 -12.26 3.65 0.53
C PHE A 45 -12.57 2.33 1.21
N ALA A 46 -12.18 2.20 2.47
CA ALA A 46 -12.62 1.10 3.30
C ALA A 46 -14.15 1.22 3.47
N PRO A 47 -14.86 0.09 3.57
CA PRO A 47 -16.25 0.15 4.02
C PRO A 47 -16.28 0.90 5.34
N ASP A 48 -17.26 1.79 5.48
CA ASP A 48 -17.51 2.45 6.75
C ASP A 48 -17.67 1.34 7.79
N VAL A 49 -16.94 1.40 8.90
CA VAL A 49 -16.97 0.32 9.90
C VAL A 49 -18.35 0.23 10.57
N ASP A 50 -19.20 1.23 10.35
CA ASP A 50 -20.62 1.27 10.68
C ASP A 50 -21.54 0.60 9.63
N ASP A 51 -21.05 0.32 8.42
CA ASP A 51 -21.70 -0.49 7.36
C ASP A 51 -21.07 -1.88 7.26
N VAL A 52 -20.54 -2.40 8.37
CA VAL A 52 -20.50 -3.84 8.58
C VAL A 52 -21.95 -4.29 8.63
N VAL A 53 -22.54 -4.53 7.45
CA VAL A 53 -23.44 -5.66 7.28
C VAL A 53 -22.68 -6.80 7.94
N GLU A 54 -23.17 -7.23 9.12
CA GLU A 54 -22.65 -8.39 9.84
C GLU A 54 -22.29 -9.42 8.78
N PRO A 55 -21.00 -9.76 8.60
CA PRO A 55 -20.64 -10.75 7.60
C PRO A 55 -21.47 -11.95 7.98
N GLU A 56 -22.29 -12.44 7.05
CA GLU A 56 -23.12 -13.61 7.27
C GLU A 56 -22.25 -14.67 7.96
N ASP A 57 -22.44 -14.80 9.28
CA ASP A 57 -21.65 -15.60 10.21
C ASP A 57 -21.92 -17.09 10.00
N VAL A 58 -22.44 -17.45 8.82
CA VAL A 58 -23.15 -18.71 8.59
C VAL A 58 -22.26 -19.76 7.93
N VAL A 59 -21.02 -19.42 7.51
CA VAL A 59 -20.18 -20.39 6.78
C VAL A 59 -18.84 -20.72 7.45
N LEU A 60 -18.28 -19.81 8.27
CA LEU A 60 -17.02 -20.09 8.98
C LEU A 60 -17.25 -20.97 10.22
N SER A 61 -18.36 -20.76 10.94
CA SER A 61 -18.74 -21.55 12.12
C SER A 61 -18.98 -23.03 11.79
N GLY A 62 -19.66 -23.34 10.67
CA GLY A 62 -19.91 -24.73 10.26
C GLY A 62 -18.66 -25.51 9.88
N ALA A 63 -17.74 -24.90 9.12
CA ALA A 63 -16.49 -25.53 8.72
C ALA A 63 -15.53 -25.74 9.90
N LEU A 64 -15.50 -24.79 10.85
CA LEU A 64 -14.71 -24.89 12.07
C LEU A 64 -15.31 -25.93 13.04
N ALA A 65 -16.64 -25.99 13.14
CA ALA A 65 -17.36 -27.01 13.91
C ALA A 65 -17.07 -28.42 13.39
N GLU A 66 -17.14 -28.66 12.07
CA GLU A 66 -16.75 -29.96 11.48
C GLU A 66 -15.31 -30.34 11.83
N ARG A 67 -14.37 -29.40 11.78
CA ARG A 67 -12.95 -29.64 12.11
C ARG A 67 -12.74 -29.98 13.59
N LEU A 68 -13.57 -29.44 14.48
CA LEU A 68 -13.57 -29.72 15.92
C LEU A 68 -14.48 -30.91 16.30
N GLY A 69 -15.16 -31.54 15.33
CA GLY A 69 -16.12 -32.62 15.58
C GLY A 69 -17.43 -32.16 16.26
N LEU A 70 -17.72 -30.86 16.23
CA LEU A 70 -18.94 -30.24 16.74
C LEU A 70 -20.06 -30.28 15.68
N PRO A 71 -21.34 -30.25 16.10
CA PRO A 71 -22.45 -30.17 15.14
C PRO A 71 -22.36 -28.87 14.32
N ALA A 72 -22.76 -28.91 13.05
CA ALA A 72 -22.70 -27.75 12.14
C ALA A 72 -23.56 -26.55 12.61
N ASP A 73 -24.48 -26.79 13.55
CA ASP A 73 -25.34 -25.80 14.20
C ASP A 73 -24.80 -25.39 15.60
N ALA A 74 -23.57 -25.76 15.94
CA ALA A 74 -22.96 -25.39 17.21
C ALA A 74 -22.83 -23.86 17.30
N ASP A 75 -23.41 -23.28 18.35
CA ASP A 75 -23.27 -21.86 18.65
C ASP A 75 -21.79 -21.47 18.86
N GLN A 76 -21.47 -20.21 18.58
CA GLN A 76 -20.12 -19.66 18.77
C GLN A 76 -19.53 -19.93 20.17
N ALA A 77 -20.37 -19.93 21.21
CA ALA A 77 -19.94 -20.22 22.58
C ALA A 77 -19.39 -21.65 22.74
N SER A 78 -19.96 -22.62 22.04
CA SER A 78 -19.49 -24.02 22.06
C SER A 78 -18.23 -24.21 21.23
N ILE A 79 -18.10 -23.49 20.12
CA ILE A 79 -16.89 -23.49 19.29
C ILE A 79 -15.70 -22.90 20.06
N LEU A 80 -15.90 -21.77 20.74
CA LEU A 80 -14.87 -21.13 21.56
C LEU A 80 -14.41 -22.02 22.72
N ALA A 81 -15.33 -22.71 23.40
CA ALA A 81 -15.00 -23.62 24.48
C ALA A 81 -14.15 -24.83 24.00
N ALA A 82 -14.45 -25.38 22.82
CA ALA A 82 -13.66 -26.47 22.24
C ALA A 82 -12.27 -26.01 21.76
N LEU A 83 -12.15 -24.75 21.31
CA LEU A 83 -10.88 -24.18 20.90
C LEU A 83 -9.95 -23.93 22.11
N ASP A 84 -10.51 -23.47 23.24
CA ASP A 84 -9.78 -23.24 24.49
C ASP A 84 -9.20 -24.55 25.07
N ASP A 85 -10.00 -25.62 25.06
CA ASP A 85 -9.57 -26.96 25.44
C ASP A 85 -8.45 -27.49 24.52
N ALA A 86 -8.54 -27.23 23.21
CA ALA A 86 -7.52 -27.60 22.23
C ALA A 86 -6.21 -26.78 22.35
N LEU A 87 -6.28 -25.53 22.83
CA LEU A 87 -5.12 -24.65 23.04
C LEU A 87 -4.42 -24.85 24.39
N ALA A 88 -4.99 -25.62 25.31
CA ALA A 88 -4.39 -25.91 26.62
C ALA A 88 -3.11 -26.80 26.58
N VAL A 89 -2.58 -27.10 25.38
CA VAL A 89 -1.27 -27.74 25.20
C VAL A 89 -0.15 -26.68 25.31
N ASP A 90 0.31 -26.51 26.55
CA ASP A 90 1.64 -26.08 27.01
C ASP A 90 2.49 -25.18 26.06
N PRO A 91 2.45 -23.84 26.22
CA PRO A 91 3.41 -22.93 25.59
C PRO A 91 4.63 -22.70 26.51
N ALA A 92 5.39 -23.74 26.84
CA ALA A 92 6.73 -23.58 27.42
C ALA A 92 7.78 -23.43 26.31
N ALA A 93 7.89 -22.24 25.71
CA ALA A 93 9.10 -21.82 25.00
C ALA A 93 9.23 -20.29 25.00
N GLU A 94 10.23 -19.82 25.74
CA GLU A 94 10.54 -18.42 26.02
C GLU A 94 10.87 -17.59 24.74
N PRO A 95 10.46 -16.32 24.68
CA PRO A 95 10.77 -15.43 23.57
C PRO A 95 12.23 -14.95 23.63
N VAL A 96 13.03 -15.33 22.62
CA VAL A 96 14.36 -14.75 22.40
C VAL A 96 14.20 -13.35 21.82
N VAL A 97 14.65 -12.35 22.59
CA VAL A 97 14.70 -10.93 22.24
C VAL A 97 15.94 -10.67 21.36
N PRO A 98 15.84 -10.18 20.11
CA PRO A 98 17.00 -9.64 19.43
C PRO A 98 17.18 -8.15 19.77
N GLU A 99 18.34 -7.81 20.34
CA GLU A 99 18.81 -6.44 20.57
C GLU A 99 19.00 -5.66 19.25
N PRO A 100 18.72 -4.34 19.19
CA PRO A 100 19.06 -3.49 18.05
C PRO A 100 20.50 -2.95 18.18
N VAL A 101 21.38 -3.30 17.24
CA VAL A 101 22.72 -2.69 17.14
C VAL A 101 22.75 -1.53 16.14
N SER A 102 22.96 -0.35 16.71
CA SER A 102 23.83 0.75 16.27
C SER A 102 23.81 1.27 14.82
N GLU A 103 23.21 2.45 14.75
CA GLU A 103 23.52 3.61 13.90
C GLU A 103 25.03 3.82 13.65
N THR A 104 25.43 4.08 12.40
CA THR A 104 26.70 4.74 12.04
C THR A 104 26.53 5.50 10.72
N GLN A 105 26.23 6.80 10.83
CA GLN A 105 26.71 7.82 9.87
C GLN A 105 28.13 8.23 10.32
N PRO A 106 29.10 8.55 9.43
CA PRO A 106 29.23 9.88 8.80
C PRO A 106 29.83 9.78 7.35
N VAL A 107 30.15 10.79 6.54
CA VAL A 107 30.72 12.13 6.74
C VAL A 107 30.54 12.95 5.45
N ALA A 108 30.39 14.26 5.60
CA ALA A 108 30.49 15.26 4.53
C ALA A 108 31.96 15.46 4.08
N THR A 109 32.17 15.65 2.77
CA THR A 109 33.40 16.24 2.21
C THR A 109 33.03 17.28 1.15
N THR A 110 33.43 18.51 1.43
CA THR A 110 33.43 19.71 0.58
C THR A 110 34.58 19.65 -0.43
N VAL A 111 34.33 19.91 -1.73
CA VAL A 111 35.33 20.41 -2.68
C VAL A 111 34.70 21.43 -3.66
N GLU A 112 35.47 22.49 -3.88
CA GLU A 112 35.36 23.76 -4.63
C GLU A 112 35.04 23.66 -6.15
N PRO A 113 34.55 24.73 -6.84
CA PRO A 113 33.83 24.62 -8.12
C PRO A 113 34.72 24.79 -9.36
N ALA A 114 34.63 23.83 -10.30
CA ALA A 114 35.15 23.89 -11.66
C ALA A 114 34.11 23.25 -12.63
N PRO A 115 34.16 23.53 -13.95
CA PRO A 115 33.00 23.77 -14.81
C PRO A 115 32.03 22.59 -14.83
N ALA A 116 30.73 22.90 -14.70
CA ALA A 116 29.66 21.91 -14.62
C ALA A 116 29.83 20.82 -15.70
N PRO A 117 30.08 19.55 -15.33
CA PRO A 117 29.76 18.47 -16.25
C PRO A 117 28.27 18.66 -16.56
N LYS A 118 27.87 18.54 -17.82
CA LYS A 118 26.45 18.35 -18.14
C LYS A 118 26.05 17.11 -17.36
N SER A 119 25.46 17.31 -16.19
CA SER A 119 25.07 16.23 -15.31
C SER A 119 24.20 15.34 -16.17
N ASP A 120 24.65 14.10 -16.40
CA ASP A 120 23.76 13.07 -16.90
C ASP A 120 22.49 13.17 -16.05
N PRO A 121 21.30 13.34 -16.68
CA PRO A 121 20.08 13.44 -15.92
C PRO A 121 20.03 12.24 -14.98
N ALA A 122 19.73 12.51 -13.71
CA ALA A 122 19.66 11.44 -12.73
C ALA A 122 18.62 10.44 -13.22
N LYS A 123 19.04 9.17 -13.37
CA LYS A 123 18.15 8.11 -13.84
C LYS A 123 16.89 8.09 -12.97
N PRO A 124 15.68 8.18 -13.56
CA PRO A 124 14.46 8.13 -12.80
C PRO A 124 14.33 6.81 -12.05
N LYS A 125 13.60 6.81 -10.94
CA LYS A 125 13.35 5.62 -10.14
C LYS A 125 12.32 4.75 -10.86
N PRO A 126 12.36 3.42 -10.70
CA PRO A 126 11.36 2.53 -11.32
C PRO A 126 9.94 2.78 -10.82
N THR A 127 9.75 3.55 -9.74
CA THR A 127 8.44 4.00 -9.23
C THR A 127 7.93 5.29 -9.88
N ASP A 128 8.77 6.04 -10.61
CA ASP A 128 8.41 7.32 -11.24
C ASP A 128 7.36 7.17 -12.36
N LEU A 129 6.72 8.27 -12.74
CA LEU A 129 5.68 8.25 -13.78
C LEU A 129 6.27 7.93 -15.17
N VAL A 130 5.46 7.35 -16.06
CA VAL A 130 5.87 7.06 -17.45
C VAL A 130 6.39 8.32 -18.15
N LYS A 131 5.75 9.47 -17.92
CA LYS A 131 6.22 10.77 -18.43
C LYS A 131 7.62 11.16 -18.00
N VAL A 132 8.03 10.82 -16.78
CA VAL A 132 9.40 11.08 -16.31
C VAL A 132 10.38 10.19 -17.05
N TRP A 133 9.99 8.93 -17.32
CA TRP A 133 10.76 8.00 -18.14
C TRP A 133 10.83 8.41 -19.61
N GLU A 134 9.74 8.94 -20.18
CA GLU A 134 9.71 9.46 -21.55
C GLU A 134 10.62 10.68 -21.72
N ASP A 135 10.56 11.63 -20.78
CA ASP A 135 11.41 12.82 -20.81
C ASP A 135 12.88 12.43 -20.64
N TYR A 136 13.17 11.50 -19.73
CA TYR A 136 14.50 10.92 -19.56
C TYR A 136 15.01 10.19 -20.81
N ALA A 137 14.13 9.45 -21.50
CA ALA A 137 14.46 8.80 -22.77
C ALA A 137 14.85 9.85 -23.82
N VAL A 138 14.05 10.91 -23.95
CA VAL A 138 14.32 12.02 -24.89
C VAL A 138 15.63 12.73 -24.55
N GLU A 139 15.91 12.96 -23.28
CA GLU A 139 17.20 13.51 -22.83
C GLU A 139 18.39 12.58 -23.12
N LYS A 140 18.18 11.26 -23.09
CA LYS A 140 19.16 10.25 -23.52
C LYS A 140 19.26 10.07 -25.04
N GLY A 141 18.43 10.77 -25.81
CA GLY A 141 18.47 10.77 -27.28
C GLY A 141 17.49 9.81 -27.95
N PHE A 142 16.53 9.25 -27.23
CA PHE A 142 15.38 8.56 -27.84
C PHE A 142 14.43 9.56 -28.50
N ASP A 143 13.75 9.13 -29.57
CA ASP A 143 12.71 9.95 -30.18
C ASP A 143 11.49 10.01 -29.25
N ARG A 144 10.95 11.23 -29.05
CA ARG A 144 9.78 11.44 -28.18
C ARG A 144 8.59 10.57 -28.60
N LYS A 145 8.37 10.37 -29.89
CA LYS A 145 7.23 9.56 -30.37
C LYS A 145 7.43 8.07 -30.17
N GLU A 146 8.67 7.60 -30.10
CA GLU A 146 8.97 6.21 -29.74
C GLU A 146 8.85 6.03 -28.23
N ALA A 147 9.36 6.98 -27.45
CA ALA A 147 9.27 6.95 -26.00
C ALA A 147 7.79 6.94 -25.52
N GLU A 148 6.92 7.77 -26.10
CA GLU A 148 5.48 7.83 -25.79
C GLU A 148 4.71 6.56 -26.20
N LYS A 149 5.24 5.74 -27.12
CA LYS A 149 4.65 4.46 -27.51
C LYS A 149 5.12 3.32 -26.63
N MET A 150 6.29 3.45 -26.02
CA MET A 150 6.86 2.44 -25.15
C MET A 150 6.18 2.48 -23.78
N SER A 151 5.91 1.29 -23.25
CA SER A 151 5.42 1.18 -21.87
C SER A 151 6.56 1.52 -20.91
N LYS A 152 6.23 2.02 -19.71
CA LYS A 152 7.21 2.31 -18.66
C LYS A 152 8.23 1.20 -18.43
N THR A 153 7.78 -0.06 -18.40
CA THR A 153 8.66 -1.23 -18.24
C THR A 153 9.67 -1.36 -19.37
N ASP A 154 9.25 -1.06 -20.59
CA ASP A 154 10.10 -1.11 -21.79
C ASP A 154 11.11 0.05 -21.79
N LEU A 155 10.66 1.26 -21.42
CA LEU A 155 11.55 2.42 -21.17
C LEU A 155 12.57 2.14 -20.07
N ILE A 156 12.16 1.51 -18.97
CA ILE A 156 13.05 1.09 -17.89
C ILE A 156 14.05 0.08 -18.41
N ALA A 157 13.63 -0.94 -19.16
CA ALA A 157 14.51 -1.98 -19.68
C ALA A 157 15.51 -1.44 -20.72
N ALA A 158 15.07 -0.54 -21.60
CA ALA A 158 15.90 0.07 -22.64
C ALA A 158 16.93 1.07 -22.06
N LEU A 159 16.60 1.71 -20.94
CA LEU A 159 17.44 2.71 -20.27
C LEU A 159 18.05 2.17 -18.96
N SER A 160 17.98 0.84 -18.74
CA SER A 160 18.47 0.23 -17.49
C SER A 160 19.98 0.17 -17.40
#